data_AF-A0AB39I5Q0-F1
#
_entry.id   AF-A0AB39I5Q0-F1
#
_cell.length_a   1.000
_cell.length_b   1.000
_cell.length_c   1.000
_cell.angle_alpha   90.00
_cell.angle_beta   90.00
_cell.angle_gamma   90.00
#
_symmetry.space_group_name_H-M   'P 1'
#
loop_
_entity.id
_entity.type
_entity.pdbx_description
1 polymer ?
#
loop_
_entity_poly.entity_id
_entity_poly.type
_entity_poly.pdbx_seq_one_letter_code
_entity_poly.pdbx_strand_id
1 'polypeptide(L)'
;MPVKTWSALALGLCASLQLSQSLAASSIWPPRATAQSAMIADYRTLQCSKAPPPPYTGSLQMQSKYDQRDASKSTLRSSPDADSEKIGKQVKQFIGGLIYASKRFQRAKTPQEANMALACQDQWLQHWAQAQALLNPDASSTGMAARKWAVAAMASTVLMTQAASDGKLQLTPQQRQWFSQLGERIIAEYQPRRNAGFAWFNNHDYWAAWAVAATGMLIQRDDFIQWADGNLRRGLQQAVKASDGSYAYLPLEVARGKLAATYSQYALVPLVLLAESARVNGLPWSADDQQTLDLLANFAARSILDPDELPELKGKSQTSVAPYKLAWLIPFLQRAPDNRLARQLYDSEDGDVDNYSQIGGPLKPLYPTLP
;
A
#
# COMPACT_ATOMS: atom_id res chain seq x y z
N MET A 1 71.59 -16.00 40.57
CA MET A 1 70.92 -16.91 39.61
C MET A 1 69.43 -16.72 39.77
N PRO A 2 68.71 -16.22 38.74
CA PRO A 2 67.35 -15.71 38.88
C PRO A 2 66.29 -16.76 38.50
N VAL A 3 65.12 -16.70 39.15
CA VAL A 3 63.91 -17.40 38.72
C VAL A 3 62.92 -16.36 38.20
N LYS A 4 62.41 -16.67 37.01
CA LYS A 4 61.49 -15.87 36.18
C LYS A 4 60.13 -15.66 36.85
N THR A 5 59.56 -14.47 36.70
CA THR A 5 58.12 -14.23 36.76
C THR A 5 57.67 -13.58 35.45
N TRP A 6 56.68 -14.20 34.82
CA TRP A 6 56.08 -13.75 33.56
C TRP A 6 54.95 -12.77 33.87
N SER A 7 55.01 -11.58 33.27
CA SER A 7 53.90 -10.62 33.25
C SER A 7 52.98 -10.93 32.08
N ALA A 8 51.74 -11.33 32.36
CA ALA A 8 50.68 -11.44 31.36
C ALA A 8 50.08 -10.05 31.09
N LEU A 9 50.27 -9.55 29.86
CA LEU A 9 49.54 -8.40 29.34
C LEU A 9 48.13 -8.85 28.94
N ALA A 10 47.12 -8.37 29.67
CA ALA A 10 45.72 -8.47 29.27
C ALA A 10 45.39 -7.32 28.29
N LEU A 11 45.31 -7.63 27.00
CA LEU A 11 44.73 -6.74 25.98
C LEU A 11 43.22 -6.93 25.98
N GLY A 12 42.49 -5.98 26.57
CA GLY A 12 41.04 -5.91 26.46
C GLY A 12 40.62 -5.46 25.06
N LEU A 13 40.00 -6.36 24.28
CA LEU A 13 39.23 -5.98 23.11
C LEU A 13 37.88 -5.42 23.56
N CYS A 14 37.75 -4.09 23.58
CA CYS A 14 36.43 -3.45 23.56
C CYS A 14 35.84 -3.59 22.15
N ALA A 15 35.04 -4.63 21.93
CA ALA A 15 34.16 -4.69 20.77
C ALA A 15 33.07 -3.62 20.94
N SER A 16 33.21 -2.50 20.24
CA SER A 16 32.15 -1.52 20.10
C SER A 16 31.02 -2.15 19.29
N LEU A 17 29.99 -2.65 19.99
CA LEU A 17 28.69 -2.93 19.41
C LEU A 17 28.15 -1.60 18.86
N GLN A 18 28.31 -1.38 17.56
CA GLN A 18 27.53 -0.38 16.84
C GLN A 18 26.08 -0.85 16.88
N LEU A 19 25.35 -0.40 17.90
CA LEU A 19 23.90 -0.40 17.89
C LEU A 19 23.49 0.42 16.68
N SER A 20 23.07 -0.25 15.61
CA SER A 20 22.38 0.39 14.50
C SER A 20 21.26 1.23 15.09
N GLN A 21 21.38 2.55 15.06
CA GLN A 21 20.28 3.43 15.42
C GLN A 21 19.14 3.08 14.47
N SER A 22 18.07 2.47 14.99
CA SER A 22 16.86 2.23 14.19
C SER A 22 16.27 3.59 13.86
N LEU A 23 16.49 4.03 12.62
CA LEU A 23 15.93 5.27 12.12
C LEU A 23 14.42 5.07 11.94
N ALA A 24 13.64 5.78 12.75
CA ALA A 24 12.19 5.81 12.66
C ALA A 24 11.70 5.93 11.20
N ALA A 25 10.73 5.07 10.86
CA ALA A 25 10.24 4.93 9.50
C ALA A 25 9.76 6.28 8.94
N SER A 26 10.17 6.55 7.71
CA SER A 26 9.93 7.78 6.97
C SER A 26 8.89 7.56 5.88
N SER A 27 7.98 8.53 5.73
CA SER A 27 6.94 8.55 4.70
C SER A 27 7.53 8.72 3.30
N ILE A 28 7.03 7.96 2.31
CA ILE A 28 7.31 8.19 0.88
C ILE A 28 6.76 9.53 0.37
N TRP A 29 5.84 10.15 1.12
CA TRP A 29 5.32 11.49 0.85
C TRP A 29 5.76 12.43 1.96
N PRO A 30 6.84 13.20 1.76
CA PRO A 30 7.33 14.11 2.78
C PRO A 30 6.35 15.26 3.03
N PRO A 31 6.33 15.83 4.25
CA PRO A 31 5.67 17.10 4.54
C PRO A 31 6.08 18.18 3.53
N ARG A 32 5.10 18.95 3.06
CA ARG A 32 5.33 20.06 2.13
C ARG A 32 4.48 21.25 2.52
N ALA A 33 5.08 22.44 2.45
CA ALA A 33 4.34 23.69 2.51
C ALA A 33 3.40 23.78 1.30
N THR A 34 2.10 23.87 1.57
CA THR A 34 1.05 24.16 0.59
C THR A 34 0.31 25.43 0.99
N ALA A 35 -0.40 26.06 0.05
CA ALA A 35 -1.29 27.19 0.36
C ALA A 35 -2.30 26.82 1.47
N GLN A 36 -2.83 25.60 1.43
CA GLN A 36 -3.77 25.06 2.41
C GLN A 36 -3.11 24.82 3.77
N SER A 37 -1.84 24.40 3.80
CA SER A 37 -1.11 24.19 5.05
C SER A 37 -0.88 25.48 5.85
N ALA A 38 -0.83 26.64 5.17
CA ALA A 38 -0.74 27.96 5.80
C ALA A 38 -2.08 28.44 6.39
N MET A 39 -3.19 27.81 6.00
CA MET A 39 -4.53 28.10 6.50
C MET A 39 -4.87 27.32 7.78
N ILE A 40 -4.02 26.38 8.20
CA ILE A 40 -4.27 25.53 9.37
C ILE A 40 -4.10 26.34 10.65
N ALA A 41 -5.11 26.25 11.51
CA ALA A 41 -5.12 26.74 12.88
C ALA A 41 -5.39 25.54 13.82
N ASP A 42 -5.94 25.78 15.01
CA ASP A 42 -6.32 24.71 15.93
C ASP A 42 -7.63 24.03 15.49
N TYR A 43 -7.54 23.19 14.46
CA TYR A 43 -8.67 22.45 13.91
C TYR A 43 -9.35 21.52 14.93
N ARG A 44 -8.67 21.12 16.02
CA ARG A 44 -9.24 20.23 17.04
C ARG A 44 -10.27 20.90 17.93
N THR A 45 -10.30 22.23 17.96
CA THR A 45 -11.33 22.99 18.67
C THR A 45 -12.67 23.00 17.93
N LEU A 46 -12.68 22.63 16.65
CA LEU A 46 -13.88 22.60 15.82
C LEU A 46 -14.63 21.29 16.02
N GLN A 47 -15.96 21.33 15.97
CA GLN A 47 -16.77 20.12 15.83
C GLN A 47 -16.95 19.79 14.34
N CYS A 48 -16.68 18.54 13.95
CA CYS A 48 -16.95 18.12 12.58
C CYS A 48 -18.44 18.29 12.25
N SER A 49 -18.74 18.94 11.12
CA SER A 49 -20.11 19.22 10.70
C SER A 49 -20.90 17.99 10.24
N LYS A 50 -20.25 16.82 10.16
CA LYS A 50 -20.84 15.56 9.70
C LYS A 50 -20.57 14.46 10.72
N ALA A 51 -21.61 13.67 11.00
CA ALA A 51 -21.47 12.52 11.88
C ALA A 51 -20.41 11.53 11.33
N PRO A 52 -19.57 10.94 12.20
CA PRO A 52 -18.65 9.89 11.79
C PRO A 52 -19.41 8.68 11.25
N PRO A 53 -18.96 8.07 10.14
CA PRO A 53 -19.48 6.76 9.72
C PRO A 53 -19.35 5.74 10.86
N PRO A 54 -20.35 4.86 11.08
CA PRO A 54 -20.37 3.96 12.22
C PRO A 54 -19.20 2.95 12.16
N PRO A 55 -18.44 2.78 13.26
CA PRO A 55 -17.35 1.81 13.37
C PRO A 55 -17.82 0.39 13.07
N TYR A 56 -17.02 -0.35 12.30
CA TYR A 56 -17.26 -1.78 12.09
C TYR A 56 -16.43 -2.61 13.08
N THR A 57 -17.09 -3.25 14.04
CA THR A 57 -16.47 -4.06 15.11
C THR A 57 -16.82 -5.55 15.03
N GLY A 58 -17.69 -5.94 14.09
CA GLY A 58 -18.13 -7.32 13.89
C GLY A 58 -17.07 -8.22 13.25
N SER A 59 -17.41 -9.51 13.13
CA SER A 59 -16.58 -10.50 12.44
C SER A 59 -16.53 -10.26 10.93
N LEU A 60 -15.36 -10.36 10.32
CA LEU A 60 -15.18 -10.25 8.87
C LEU A 60 -15.39 -11.61 8.18
N GLN A 61 -16.52 -12.25 8.45
CA GLN A 61 -16.95 -13.46 7.75
C GLN A 61 -17.60 -13.05 6.43
N MET A 62 -16.80 -13.05 5.36
CA MET A 62 -17.18 -12.56 4.04
C MET A 62 -16.96 -13.65 3.00
N GLN A 63 -17.92 -13.79 2.10
CA GLN A 63 -17.83 -14.73 1.00
C GLN A 63 -17.05 -14.12 -0.18
N SER A 64 -16.26 -14.95 -0.85
CA SER A 64 -15.58 -14.52 -2.08
C SER A 64 -16.61 -14.21 -3.17
N LYS A 65 -16.35 -13.13 -3.92
CA LYS A 65 -17.11 -12.78 -5.13
C LYS A 65 -16.88 -13.74 -6.31
N TYR A 66 -15.80 -14.53 -6.26
CA TYR A 66 -15.43 -15.48 -7.30
C TYR A 66 -15.97 -16.87 -7.00
N ASP A 67 -16.40 -17.57 -8.04
CA ASP A 67 -16.74 -18.98 -7.96
C ASP A 67 -15.49 -19.77 -7.57
N GLN A 68 -15.57 -20.51 -6.47
CA GLN A 68 -14.43 -21.27 -5.97
C GLN A 68 -14.16 -22.55 -6.79
N ARG A 69 -15.08 -22.97 -7.66
CA ARG A 69 -14.90 -24.10 -8.57
C ARG A 69 -14.05 -23.75 -9.80
N ASP A 70 -14.01 -22.46 -10.15
CA ASP A 70 -13.15 -21.96 -11.22
C ASP A 70 -11.69 -21.91 -10.74
N ALA A 71 -10.83 -22.75 -11.32
CA ALA A 71 -9.41 -22.81 -10.99
C ALA A 71 -8.68 -21.47 -11.21
N SER A 72 -9.08 -20.70 -12.23
CA SER A 72 -8.53 -19.37 -12.52
C SER A 72 -9.05 -18.29 -11.57
N LYS A 73 -10.11 -18.58 -10.80
CA LYS A 73 -10.83 -17.63 -9.95
C LYS A 73 -11.21 -16.36 -10.72
N SER A 74 -11.61 -16.48 -11.98
CA SER A 74 -11.93 -15.36 -12.86
C SER A 74 -13.43 -15.22 -13.16
N THR A 75 -14.22 -16.19 -12.70
CA THR A 75 -15.69 -16.23 -12.83
C THR A 75 -16.35 -15.68 -11.57
N LEU A 76 -17.21 -14.68 -11.73
CA LEU A 76 -18.01 -14.15 -10.62
C LEU A 76 -19.11 -15.15 -10.25
N ARG A 77 -19.48 -15.17 -8.97
CA ARG A 77 -20.66 -15.91 -8.52
C ARG A 77 -21.92 -15.27 -9.08
N SER A 78 -22.92 -16.10 -9.37
CA SER A 78 -24.23 -15.66 -9.85
C SER A 78 -25.04 -14.92 -8.77
N SER A 79 -24.81 -15.22 -7.49
CA SER A 79 -25.49 -14.61 -6.35
C SER A 79 -24.45 -14.03 -5.37
N PRO A 80 -24.31 -12.70 -5.31
CA PRO A 80 -23.53 -12.02 -4.27
C PRO A 80 -24.10 -12.27 -2.88
N ASP A 81 -23.22 -12.27 -1.88
CA ASP A 81 -23.59 -12.48 -0.48
C ASP A 81 -23.98 -11.15 0.18
N ALA A 82 -25.23 -11.03 0.61
CA ALA A 82 -25.80 -9.78 1.13
C ALA A 82 -25.08 -9.27 2.40
N ASP A 83 -24.62 -10.18 3.25
CA ASP A 83 -23.87 -9.82 4.46
C ASP A 83 -22.50 -9.26 4.09
N SER A 84 -21.78 -9.89 3.16
CA SER A 84 -20.51 -9.38 2.62
C SER A 84 -20.68 -8.00 1.99
N GLU A 85 -21.77 -7.76 1.27
CA GLU A 85 -22.08 -6.45 0.69
C GLU A 85 -22.35 -5.39 1.77
N LYS A 86 -23.11 -5.75 2.81
CA LYS A 86 -23.40 -4.87 3.95
C LYS A 86 -22.12 -4.48 4.69
N ILE A 87 -21.28 -5.46 5.03
CA ILE A 87 -19.97 -5.24 5.67
C ILE A 87 -19.12 -4.34 4.77
N GLY A 88 -19.00 -4.69 3.49
CA GLY A 88 -18.21 -3.93 2.52
C GLY A 88 -18.69 -2.48 2.38
N LYS A 89 -20.01 -2.24 2.39
CA LYS A 89 -20.59 -0.90 2.30
C LYS A 89 -20.24 -0.05 3.51
N GLN A 90 -20.37 -0.60 4.72
CA GLN A 90 -20.05 0.13 5.95
C GLN A 90 -18.58 0.54 6.01
N VAL A 91 -17.68 -0.40 5.69
CA VAL A 91 -16.23 -0.12 5.66
C VAL A 91 -15.87 0.90 4.57
N LYS A 92 -16.45 0.77 3.37
CA LYS A 92 -16.24 1.73 2.27
C LYS A 92 -16.75 3.13 2.61
N GLN A 93 -17.84 3.26 3.37
CA GLN A 93 -18.37 4.56 3.78
C GLN A 93 -17.35 5.33 4.63
N PHE A 94 -16.67 4.66 5.55
CA PHE A 94 -15.60 5.27 6.35
C PHE A 94 -14.40 5.68 5.51
N ILE A 95 -13.87 4.76 4.69
CA ILE A 95 -12.73 5.04 3.79
C ILE A 95 -13.06 6.21 2.85
N GLY A 96 -14.23 6.17 2.20
CA GLY A 96 -14.68 7.24 1.32
C GLY A 96 -14.82 8.58 2.05
N GLY A 97 -15.22 8.56 3.32
CA GLY A 97 -15.21 9.72 4.19
C GLY A 97 -13.81 10.31 4.39
N LEU A 98 -12.82 9.51 4.78
CA LEU A 98 -11.45 9.99 4.98
C LEU A 98 -10.87 10.57 3.69
N ILE A 99 -11.07 9.90 2.55
CA ILE A 99 -10.61 10.36 1.23
C ILE A 99 -11.30 11.69 0.87
N TYR A 100 -12.60 11.80 1.14
CA TYR A 100 -13.34 13.04 0.91
C TYR A 100 -12.82 14.19 1.77
N ALA A 101 -12.57 13.95 3.06
CA ALA A 101 -11.99 14.95 3.95
C ALA A 101 -10.61 15.42 3.46
N SER A 102 -9.72 14.49 3.05
CA SER A 102 -8.42 14.82 2.48
C SER A 102 -8.54 15.67 1.21
N LYS A 103 -9.43 15.29 0.28
CA LYS A 103 -9.71 16.06 -0.93
C LYS A 103 -10.25 17.45 -0.62
N ARG A 104 -11.13 17.58 0.39
CA ARG A 104 -11.66 18.88 0.82
C ARG A 104 -10.59 19.76 1.41
N PHE A 105 -9.68 19.21 2.21
CA PHE A 105 -8.53 19.94 2.71
C PHE A 105 -7.65 20.44 1.55
N GLN A 106 -7.26 19.56 0.62
CA GLN A 106 -6.40 19.93 -0.52
C GLN A 106 -7.03 20.96 -1.47
N ARG A 107 -8.37 21.06 -1.51
CA ARG A 107 -9.12 22.00 -2.35
C ARG A 107 -9.66 23.21 -1.58
N ALA A 108 -9.36 23.32 -0.29
CA ALA A 108 -9.84 24.42 0.54
C ALA A 108 -9.35 25.76 0.01
N LYS A 109 -10.27 26.74 -0.01
CA LYS A 109 -9.99 28.12 -0.42
C LYS A 109 -9.96 29.08 0.77
N THR A 110 -10.46 28.64 1.93
CA THR A 110 -10.51 29.46 3.16
C THR A 110 -9.99 28.67 4.37
N PRO A 111 -9.53 29.36 5.43
CA PRO A 111 -9.18 28.73 6.70
C PRO A 111 -10.31 27.88 7.30
N GLN A 112 -11.55 28.34 7.20
CA GLN A 112 -12.70 27.59 7.72
C GLN A 112 -12.84 26.23 7.02
N GLU A 113 -12.71 26.19 5.70
CA GLU A 113 -12.80 24.93 4.93
C GLU A 113 -11.65 23.98 5.25
N ALA A 114 -10.42 24.50 5.32
CA ALA A 114 -9.22 23.71 5.59
C ALA A 114 -9.31 23.06 6.98
N ASN A 115 -9.61 23.85 8.01
CA ASN A 115 -9.70 23.36 9.39
C ASN A 115 -10.89 22.43 9.60
N MET A 116 -12.06 22.70 8.99
CA MET A 116 -13.21 21.79 9.08
C MET A 116 -12.92 20.42 8.45
N ALA A 117 -12.20 20.39 7.32
CA ALA A 117 -11.80 19.14 6.68
C ALA A 117 -10.86 18.30 7.57
N LEU A 118 -9.88 18.94 8.21
CA LEU A 118 -8.98 18.26 9.15
C LEU A 118 -9.69 17.82 10.43
N ALA A 119 -10.57 18.65 11.00
CA ALA A 119 -11.39 18.31 12.16
C ALA A 119 -12.24 17.06 11.92
N CYS A 120 -12.88 16.98 10.75
CA CYS A 120 -13.65 15.79 10.36
C CYS A 120 -12.77 14.55 10.20
N GLN A 121 -11.60 14.67 9.56
CA GLN A 121 -10.70 13.52 9.43
C GLN A 121 -10.23 13.01 10.80
N ASP A 122 -9.80 13.91 11.69
CA ASP A 122 -9.33 13.58 13.05
C ASP A 122 -10.43 12.94 13.91
N GLN A 123 -11.63 13.54 13.95
CA GLN A 123 -12.73 13.02 14.78
C GLN A 123 -13.27 11.68 14.26
N TRP A 124 -13.31 11.48 12.94
CA TRP A 124 -13.73 10.20 12.36
C TRP A 124 -12.73 9.09 12.68
N LEU A 125 -11.42 9.37 12.58
CA LEU A 125 -10.36 8.45 13.01
C LEU A 125 -10.46 8.15 14.51
N GLN A 126 -10.66 9.19 15.33
CA GLN A 126 -10.80 9.05 16.78
C GLN A 126 -11.98 8.15 17.16
N HIS A 127 -13.13 8.31 16.49
CA HIS A 127 -14.32 7.49 16.71
C HIS A 127 -14.09 6.01 16.37
N TRP A 128 -13.42 5.71 15.25
CA TRP A 128 -13.08 4.34 14.86
C TRP A 128 -12.00 3.72 15.76
N ALA A 129 -11.00 4.51 16.17
CA ALA A 129 -9.96 4.07 17.09
C ALA A 129 -10.53 3.71 18.47
N GLN A 130 -11.43 4.53 19.02
CA GLN A 130 -12.11 4.26 20.30
C GLN A 130 -12.91 2.97 20.27
N ALA A 131 -13.58 2.69 19.15
CA ALA A 131 -14.36 1.46 18.97
C ALA A 131 -13.50 0.24 18.61
N GLN A 132 -12.18 0.38 18.47
CA GLN A 132 -11.29 -0.71 18.01
C GLN A 132 -11.75 -1.32 16.67
N ALA A 133 -12.21 -0.46 15.76
CA ALA A 133 -12.79 -0.89 14.49
C ALA A 133 -11.83 -1.78 13.69
N LEU A 134 -12.39 -2.78 13.02
CA LEU A 134 -11.72 -3.82 12.23
C LEU A 134 -10.80 -4.77 13.00
N LEU A 135 -10.63 -4.67 14.32
CA LEU A 135 -9.68 -5.53 15.05
C LEU A 135 -10.19 -6.95 15.39
N ASN A 136 -11.44 -7.28 15.09
CA ASN A 136 -12.02 -8.59 15.45
C ASN A 136 -11.23 -9.79 14.85
N PRO A 137 -10.72 -10.76 15.65
CA PRO A 137 -10.00 -11.98 15.21
C PRO A 137 -10.74 -12.85 14.21
N ASP A 138 -12.06 -12.86 14.27
CA ASP A 138 -12.88 -13.73 13.47
C ASP A 138 -13.04 -13.19 12.03
N ALA A 139 -12.29 -13.78 11.10
CA ALA A 139 -12.29 -13.37 9.71
C ALA A 139 -12.07 -14.56 8.76
N SER A 140 -12.85 -14.57 7.67
CA SER A 140 -12.58 -15.38 6.48
C SER A 140 -11.39 -14.83 5.68
N SER A 141 -10.84 -15.58 4.72
CA SER A 141 -9.78 -15.06 3.81
C SER A 141 -10.21 -13.79 3.05
N THR A 142 -11.48 -13.71 2.64
CA THR A 142 -12.03 -12.50 2.02
C THR A 142 -12.12 -11.34 3.01
N GLY A 143 -12.45 -11.63 4.27
CA GLY A 143 -12.46 -10.67 5.36
C GLY A 143 -11.09 -10.12 5.70
N MET A 144 -10.07 -10.98 5.80
CA MET A 144 -8.67 -10.60 5.95
C MET A 144 -8.24 -9.67 4.80
N ALA A 145 -8.68 -9.98 3.56
CA ALA A 145 -8.43 -9.12 2.41
C ALA A 145 -9.14 -7.76 2.53
N ALA A 146 -10.41 -7.74 2.95
CA ALA A 146 -11.16 -6.51 3.20
C ALA A 146 -10.48 -5.64 4.27
N ARG A 147 -9.97 -6.23 5.35
CA ARG A 147 -9.21 -5.50 6.37
C ARG A 147 -7.98 -4.85 5.79
N LYS A 148 -7.07 -5.61 5.15
CA LYS A 148 -5.82 -5.01 4.64
C LYS A 148 -6.09 -3.89 3.64
N TRP A 149 -7.12 -4.01 2.81
CA TRP A 149 -7.48 -2.96 1.84
C TRP A 149 -8.03 -1.72 2.53
N ALA A 150 -8.82 -1.90 3.59
CA ALA A 150 -9.27 -0.79 4.41
C ALA A 150 -8.08 -0.09 5.08
N VAL A 151 -7.17 -0.85 5.71
CA VAL A 151 -6.00 -0.31 6.38
C VAL A 151 -5.05 0.39 5.41
N ALA A 152 -4.77 -0.19 4.24
CA ALA A 152 -3.99 0.44 3.18
C ALA A 152 -4.61 1.79 2.77
N ALA A 153 -5.93 1.83 2.54
CA ALA A 153 -6.62 3.05 2.16
C ALA A 153 -6.59 4.10 3.27
N MET A 154 -6.88 3.72 4.51
CA MET A 154 -6.87 4.61 5.67
C MET A 154 -5.47 5.20 5.90
N ALA A 155 -4.45 4.34 6.02
CA ALA A 155 -3.09 4.79 6.30
C ALA A 155 -2.54 5.67 5.17
N SER A 156 -2.75 5.28 3.90
CA SER A 156 -2.33 6.09 2.77
C SER A 156 -3.03 7.44 2.75
N THR A 157 -4.35 7.49 2.98
CA THR A 157 -5.10 8.75 3.01
C THR A 157 -4.56 9.71 4.08
N VAL A 158 -4.25 9.19 5.27
CA VAL A 158 -3.71 10.01 6.36
C VAL A 158 -2.31 10.49 6.03
N LEU A 159 -1.42 9.62 5.53
CA LEU A 159 -0.08 10.02 5.07
C LEU A 159 -0.14 11.15 4.02
N MET A 160 -1.04 11.04 3.05
CA MET A 160 -1.23 12.08 2.03
C MET A 160 -1.74 13.39 2.62
N THR A 161 -2.67 13.35 3.59
CA THR A 161 -3.07 14.57 4.30
C THR A 161 -1.92 15.13 5.14
N GLN A 162 -1.11 14.29 5.81
CA GLN A 162 0.07 14.75 6.57
C GLN A 162 1.07 15.45 5.65
N ALA A 163 1.34 14.89 4.48
CA ALA A 163 2.18 15.52 3.47
C ALA A 163 1.62 16.88 3.04
N ALA A 164 0.33 16.94 2.64
CA ALA A 164 -0.30 18.16 2.17
C ALA A 164 -0.50 19.24 3.26
N SER A 165 -0.61 18.82 4.52
CA SER A 165 -0.77 19.71 5.69
C SER A 165 0.57 20.15 6.28
N ASP A 166 1.69 19.85 5.62
CA ASP A 166 3.03 20.19 6.09
C ASP A 166 3.29 19.61 7.51
N GLY A 167 2.84 18.37 7.72
CA GLY A 167 2.95 17.67 9.00
C GLY A 167 2.07 18.24 10.12
N LYS A 168 1.18 19.22 9.86
CA LYS A 168 0.35 19.81 10.93
C LYS A 168 -0.80 18.90 11.36
N LEU A 169 -1.28 18.01 10.49
CA LEU A 169 -2.13 16.89 10.93
C LEU A 169 -1.28 15.87 11.68
N GLN A 170 -1.59 15.66 12.96
CA GLN A 170 -0.91 14.66 13.79
C GLN A 170 -1.92 13.65 14.32
N LEU A 171 -1.54 12.39 14.43
CA LEU A 171 -2.38 11.38 15.08
C LEU A 171 -2.33 11.55 16.61
N THR A 172 -3.46 11.33 17.27
CA THR A 172 -3.52 11.18 18.73
C THR A 172 -2.83 9.87 19.18
N PRO A 173 -2.40 9.73 20.45
CA PRO A 173 -1.84 8.47 20.94
C PRO A 173 -2.77 7.27 20.73
N GLN A 174 -4.08 7.46 20.90
CA GLN A 174 -5.07 6.41 20.69
C GLN A 174 -5.20 6.01 19.22
N GLN A 175 -5.20 6.98 18.30
CA GLN A 175 -5.21 6.70 16.86
C GLN A 175 -3.92 5.96 16.45
N ARG A 176 -2.76 6.36 16.96
CA ARG A 176 -1.47 5.67 16.71
C ARG A 176 -1.51 4.22 17.21
N GLN A 177 -2.00 4.00 18.43
CA GLN A 177 -2.14 2.66 19.00
C GLN A 177 -3.09 1.78 18.17
N TRP A 178 -4.22 2.33 17.73
CA TRP A 178 -5.17 1.61 16.86
C TRP A 178 -4.54 1.20 15.52
N PHE A 179 -3.81 2.11 14.86
CA PHE A 179 -3.06 1.77 13.64
C PHE A 179 -1.98 0.71 13.90
N SER A 180 -1.28 0.77 15.04
CA SER A 180 -0.32 -0.27 15.44
C SER A 180 -0.97 -1.65 15.52
N GLN A 181 -2.11 -1.74 16.22
CA GLN A 181 -2.87 -2.98 16.39
C GLN A 181 -3.39 -3.51 15.04
N LEU A 182 -3.82 -2.63 14.14
CA LEU A 182 -4.25 -3.02 12.79
C LEU A 182 -3.09 -3.60 11.96
N GLY A 183 -1.92 -2.98 12.02
CA GLY A 183 -0.72 -3.47 11.34
C GLY A 183 -0.27 -4.82 11.89
N GLU A 184 -0.16 -4.95 13.22
CA GLU A 184 0.15 -6.21 13.91
C GLU A 184 -0.84 -7.31 13.55
N ARG A 185 -2.13 -6.98 13.45
CA ARG A 185 -3.14 -7.93 13.04
C ARG A 185 -2.94 -8.43 11.60
N ILE A 186 -2.66 -7.53 10.66
CA ILE A 186 -2.39 -7.93 9.27
C ILE A 186 -1.11 -8.77 9.20
N ILE A 187 -0.07 -8.42 9.96
CA ILE A 187 1.15 -9.23 10.06
C ILE A 187 0.79 -10.65 10.52
N ALA A 188 0.06 -10.81 11.62
CA ALA A 188 -0.34 -12.11 12.14
C ALA A 188 -1.14 -12.95 11.11
N GLU A 189 -2.01 -12.30 10.35
CA GLU A 189 -2.85 -12.93 9.33
C GLU A 189 -2.08 -13.42 8.10
N TYR A 190 -1.02 -12.72 7.71
CA TYR A 190 -0.26 -13.03 6.50
C TYR A 190 1.08 -13.72 6.79
N GLN A 191 1.54 -13.73 8.04
CA GLN A 191 2.78 -14.42 8.45
C GLN A 191 2.80 -15.90 8.04
N PRO A 192 1.73 -16.70 8.19
CA PRO A 192 1.74 -18.10 7.75
C PRO A 192 1.95 -18.28 6.24
N ARG A 193 1.54 -17.28 5.43
CA ARG A 193 1.71 -17.29 3.97
C ARG A 193 3.16 -17.00 3.56
N ARG A 194 3.99 -16.50 4.47
CA ARG A 194 5.43 -16.25 4.23
C ARG A 194 6.30 -17.50 4.32
N ASN A 195 5.76 -18.64 4.75
CA ASN A 195 6.48 -19.90 4.77
C ASN A 195 6.89 -20.32 3.34
N ALA A 196 8.07 -20.93 3.19
CA ALA A 196 8.66 -21.27 1.89
C ALA A 196 7.77 -22.20 1.04
N GLY A 197 7.04 -23.12 1.68
CA GLY A 197 6.13 -24.06 1.00
C GLY A 197 4.76 -23.48 0.65
N PHE A 198 4.47 -22.21 0.96
CA PHE A 198 3.16 -21.64 0.66
C PHE A 198 3.03 -21.32 -0.84
N ALA A 199 2.20 -22.09 -1.55
CA ALA A 199 2.07 -22.04 -3.00
C ALA A 199 1.38 -20.79 -3.56
N TRP A 200 0.59 -20.07 -2.74
CA TRP A 200 -0.32 -19.02 -3.21
C TRP A 200 0.12 -17.61 -2.82
N PHE A 201 1.42 -17.35 -2.67
CA PHE A 201 1.92 -16.01 -2.37
C PHE A 201 1.76 -15.13 -3.61
N ASN A 202 0.85 -14.16 -3.59
CA ASN A 202 0.41 -13.41 -4.77
C ASN A 202 0.06 -11.96 -4.42
N ASN A 203 -0.66 -11.24 -5.27
CA ASN A 203 -1.10 -9.86 -5.04
C ASN A 203 -1.70 -9.62 -3.65
N HIS A 204 -2.35 -10.61 -3.04
CA HIS A 204 -2.88 -10.45 -1.69
C HIS A 204 -1.79 -10.19 -0.65
N ASP A 205 -0.60 -10.76 -0.81
CA ASP A 205 0.55 -10.58 0.07
C ASP A 205 1.20 -9.22 -0.17
N TYR A 206 1.31 -8.77 -1.43
CA TYR A 206 1.85 -7.45 -1.75
C TYR A 206 0.94 -6.34 -1.19
N TRP A 207 -0.39 -6.50 -1.30
CA TRP A 207 -1.33 -5.55 -0.69
C TRP A 207 -1.30 -5.58 0.84
N ALA A 208 -1.01 -6.73 1.45
CA ALA A 208 -0.84 -6.82 2.91
C ALA A 208 0.44 -6.10 3.34
N ALA A 209 1.53 -6.31 2.59
CA ALA A 209 2.79 -5.60 2.75
C ALA A 209 2.60 -4.09 2.61
N TRP A 210 1.87 -3.61 1.59
CA TRP A 210 1.60 -2.18 1.46
C TRP A 210 0.78 -1.63 2.62
N ALA A 211 -0.26 -2.34 3.08
CA ALA A 211 -1.04 -1.92 4.24
C ALA A 211 -0.16 -1.76 5.50
N VAL A 212 0.75 -2.70 5.72
CA VAL A 212 1.69 -2.69 6.84
C VAL A 212 2.76 -1.60 6.67
N ALA A 213 3.33 -1.43 5.49
CA ALA A 213 4.32 -0.38 5.21
C ALA A 213 3.73 1.03 5.35
N ALA A 214 2.55 1.28 4.77
CA ALA A 214 1.84 2.55 4.92
C ALA A 214 1.52 2.85 6.39
N THR A 215 1.11 1.83 7.14
CA THR A 215 0.92 1.96 8.59
C THR A 215 2.25 2.26 9.28
N GLY A 216 3.31 1.53 8.95
CA GLY A 216 4.65 1.70 9.52
C GLY A 216 5.19 3.11 9.33
N MET A 217 5.06 3.67 8.14
CA MET A 217 5.44 5.07 7.87
C MET A 217 4.56 6.07 8.65
N LEU A 218 3.26 5.79 8.78
CA LEU A 218 2.32 6.66 9.48
C LEU A 218 2.59 6.75 10.98
N ILE A 219 2.97 5.63 11.60
CA ILE A 219 3.23 5.55 13.05
C ILE A 219 4.71 5.38 13.42
N GLN A 220 5.60 5.48 12.44
CA GLN A 220 7.06 5.42 12.59
C GLN A 220 7.58 4.08 13.18
N ARG A 221 7.09 2.96 12.62
CA ARG A 221 7.45 1.58 13.02
C ARG A 221 8.35 0.90 11.98
N ASP A 222 9.63 0.75 12.28
CA ASP A 222 10.63 0.19 11.35
C ASP A 222 10.44 -1.30 11.10
N ASP A 223 10.02 -2.04 12.12
CA ASP A 223 9.73 -3.47 12.02
C ASP A 223 8.59 -3.75 11.03
N PHE A 224 7.63 -2.83 10.88
CA PHE A 224 6.60 -2.92 9.86
C PHE A 224 7.18 -2.74 8.46
N ILE A 225 8.12 -1.80 8.28
CA ILE A 225 8.81 -1.58 7.01
C ILE A 225 9.64 -2.81 6.63
N GLN A 226 10.39 -3.37 7.57
CA GLN A 226 11.18 -4.59 7.36
C GLN A 226 10.31 -5.80 7.01
N TRP A 227 9.17 -5.97 7.70
CA TRP A 227 8.22 -7.03 7.37
C TRP A 227 7.67 -6.88 5.95
N ALA A 228 7.30 -5.66 5.56
CA ALA A 228 6.78 -5.36 4.24
C ALA A 228 7.82 -5.55 3.14
N ASP A 229 9.08 -5.13 3.36
CA ASP A 229 10.18 -5.36 2.41
C ASP A 229 10.42 -6.85 2.18
N GLY A 230 10.40 -7.67 3.23
CA GLY A 230 10.51 -9.12 3.06
C GLY A 230 9.43 -9.73 2.13
N ASN A 231 8.23 -9.13 2.08
CA ASN A 231 7.19 -9.53 1.12
C ASN A 231 7.44 -8.97 -0.28
N LEU A 232 7.97 -7.74 -0.40
CA LEU A 232 8.41 -7.16 -1.67
C LEU A 232 9.47 -8.03 -2.33
N ARG A 233 10.54 -8.40 -1.60
CA ARG A 233 11.62 -9.26 -2.11
C ARG A 233 11.09 -10.59 -2.61
N ARG A 234 10.20 -11.23 -1.83
CA ARG A 234 9.56 -12.48 -2.26
C ARG A 234 8.73 -12.29 -3.52
N GLY A 235 7.97 -11.19 -3.63
CA GLY A 235 7.20 -10.88 -4.84
C GLY A 235 8.08 -10.70 -6.07
N LEU A 236 9.20 -9.98 -5.96
CA LEU A 236 10.16 -9.82 -7.05
C LEU A 236 10.81 -11.16 -7.44
N GLN A 237 11.15 -12.01 -6.47
CA GLN A 237 11.72 -13.34 -6.73
C GLN A 237 10.77 -14.30 -7.46
N GLN A 238 9.46 -14.03 -7.47
CA GLN A 238 8.49 -14.84 -8.22
C GLN A 238 8.36 -14.44 -9.69
N ALA A 239 8.96 -13.33 -10.08
CA ALA A 239 8.89 -12.85 -11.46
C ALA A 239 9.62 -13.84 -12.39
N VAL A 240 8.94 -14.24 -13.45
CA VAL A 240 9.52 -15.06 -14.53
C VAL A 240 9.89 -14.11 -15.66
N LYS A 241 11.19 -14.06 -16.01
CA LYS A 241 11.70 -13.26 -17.14
C LYS A 241 11.35 -13.95 -18.45
N ALA A 242 10.86 -13.18 -19.42
CA ALA A 242 10.66 -13.66 -20.78
C ALA A 242 11.99 -14.11 -21.41
N SER A 243 11.94 -15.05 -22.35
CA SER A 243 13.14 -15.59 -23.00
C SER A 243 13.94 -14.54 -23.79
N ASP A 244 13.25 -13.53 -24.32
CA ASP A 244 13.85 -12.39 -25.02
C ASP A 244 14.33 -11.26 -24.08
N GLY A 245 14.11 -11.42 -22.76
CA GLY A 245 14.47 -10.43 -21.75
C GLY A 245 13.67 -9.13 -21.78
N SER A 246 12.59 -9.04 -22.57
CA SER A 246 11.86 -7.77 -22.79
C SER A 246 10.86 -7.42 -21.68
N TYR A 247 10.41 -8.42 -20.92
CA TYR A 247 9.52 -8.25 -19.76
C TYR A 247 9.70 -9.39 -18.75
N ALA A 248 9.01 -9.26 -17.61
CA ALA A 248 8.82 -10.32 -16.64
C ALA A 248 7.37 -10.33 -16.17
N TYR A 249 6.86 -11.49 -15.76
CA TYR A 249 5.47 -11.63 -15.33
C TYR A 249 5.38 -12.39 -14.01
N LEU A 250 4.27 -12.20 -13.29
CA LEU A 250 3.95 -12.94 -12.08
C LEU A 250 3.02 -14.12 -12.42
N PRO A 251 3.46 -15.38 -12.29
CA PRO A 251 2.70 -16.54 -12.75
C PRO A 251 1.29 -16.66 -12.16
N LEU A 252 1.13 -16.34 -10.87
CA LEU A 252 -0.17 -16.42 -10.19
C LEU A 252 -1.16 -15.34 -10.64
N GLU A 253 -0.66 -14.23 -11.19
CA GLU A 253 -1.51 -13.17 -11.75
C GLU A 253 -1.91 -13.52 -13.19
N VAL A 254 -0.98 -14.08 -13.97
CA VAL A 254 -1.25 -14.61 -15.31
C VAL A 254 -2.22 -15.80 -15.28
N ALA A 255 -2.17 -16.62 -14.23
CA ALA A 255 -3.09 -17.75 -14.02
C ALA A 255 -4.56 -17.33 -13.86
N ARG A 256 -4.85 -16.03 -13.78
CA ARG A 256 -6.21 -15.48 -13.66
C ARG A 256 -6.97 -15.40 -14.99
N GLY A 257 -6.45 -16.02 -16.04
CA GLY A 257 -7.14 -16.19 -17.33
C GLY A 257 -7.51 -14.87 -17.96
N LYS A 258 -8.81 -14.63 -18.19
CA LYS A 258 -9.35 -13.37 -18.75
C LYS A 258 -9.10 -12.13 -17.87
N LEU A 259 -8.66 -12.31 -16.63
CA LEU A 259 -8.32 -11.22 -15.71
C LEU A 259 -6.81 -11.04 -15.55
N ALA A 260 -5.97 -11.74 -16.32
CA ALA A 260 -4.52 -11.69 -16.17
C ALA A 260 -3.95 -10.27 -16.31
N ALA A 261 -4.39 -9.50 -17.31
CA ALA A 261 -4.02 -8.10 -17.45
C ALA A 261 -4.43 -7.30 -16.20
N THR A 262 -5.70 -7.40 -15.79
CA THR A 262 -6.21 -6.73 -14.58
C THR A 262 -5.39 -7.07 -13.32
N TYR A 263 -5.03 -8.33 -13.11
CA TYR A 263 -4.30 -8.76 -11.92
C TYR A 263 -2.81 -8.38 -11.96
N SER A 264 -2.22 -8.25 -13.14
CA SER A 264 -0.86 -7.75 -13.31
C SER A 264 -0.77 -6.28 -12.92
N GLN A 265 -1.72 -5.45 -13.36
CA GLN A 265 -1.87 -4.06 -12.94
C GLN A 265 -2.10 -3.97 -11.43
N TYR A 266 -2.98 -4.82 -10.92
CA TYR A 266 -3.36 -4.85 -9.51
C TYR A 266 -2.21 -5.24 -8.57
N ALA A 267 -1.32 -6.13 -9.01
CA ALA A 267 -0.13 -6.51 -8.28
C ALA A 267 0.94 -5.41 -8.31
N LEU A 268 1.04 -4.68 -9.42
CA LEU A 268 2.09 -3.68 -9.61
C LEU A 268 1.90 -2.44 -8.72
N VAL A 269 0.65 -2.06 -8.41
CA VAL A 269 0.33 -0.95 -7.48
C VAL A 269 1.07 -1.04 -6.14
N PRO A 270 0.87 -2.09 -5.33
CA PRO A 270 1.61 -2.21 -4.07
C PRO A 270 3.11 -2.43 -4.28
N LEU A 271 3.54 -3.14 -5.33
CA LEU A 271 4.97 -3.40 -5.56
C LEU A 271 5.77 -2.12 -5.82
N VAL A 272 5.24 -1.20 -6.63
CA VAL A 272 5.87 0.10 -6.89
C VAL A 272 5.94 0.94 -5.61
N LEU A 273 4.84 1.00 -4.85
CA LEU A 273 4.80 1.77 -3.60
C LEU A 273 5.72 1.17 -2.50
N LEU A 274 5.83 -0.15 -2.44
CA LEU A 274 6.76 -0.85 -1.56
C LEU A 274 8.22 -0.59 -1.94
N ALA A 275 8.54 -0.53 -3.24
CA ALA A 275 9.86 -0.15 -3.71
C ALA A 275 10.22 1.30 -3.30
N GLU A 276 9.29 2.25 -3.41
CA GLU A 276 9.49 3.60 -2.87
C GLU A 276 9.70 3.58 -1.35
N SER A 277 8.92 2.78 -0.61
CA SER A 277 9.06 2.65 0.84
C SER A 277 10.44 2.11 1.22
N ALA A 278 10.91 1.05 0.57
CA ALA A 278 12.23 0.47 0.80
C ALA A 278 13.35 1.52 0.61
N ARG A 279 13.31 2.28 -0.49
CA ARG A 279 14.33 3.29 -0.80
C ARG A 279 14.33 4.44 0.20
N VAL A 280 13.17 5.03 0.49
CA VAL A 280 13.05 6.16 1.43
C VAL A 280 13.47 5.77 2.85
N ASN A 281 13.29 4.50 3.22
CA ASN A 281 13.66 3.97 4.53
C ASN A 281 15.05 3.31 4.55
N GLY A 282 15.88 3.51 3.52
CA GLY A 282 17.27 3.06 3.51
C GLY A 282 17.46 1.54 3.47
N LEU A 283 16.45 0.78 3.06
CA LEU A 283 16.59 -0.67 2.87
C LEU A 283 17.38 -0.97 1.59
N PRO A 284 18.16 -2.07 1.55
CA PRO A 284 18.94 -2.45 0.38
C PRO A 284 18.09 -2.53 -0.89
N TRP A 285 18.50 -1.89 -1.97
CA TRP A 285 17.80 -1.94 -3.26
C TRP A 285 18.81 -2.16 -4.38
N SER A 286 18.84 -3.36 -4.95
CA SER A 286 19.83 -3.74 -5.96
C SER A 286 19.41 -3.32 -7.38
N ALA A 287 20.37 -3.32 -8.30
CA ALA A 287 20.10 -3.15 -9.73
C ALA A 287 19.19 -4.27 -10.27
N ASP A 288 19.32 -5.50 -9.75
CA ASP A 288 18.48 -6.63 -10.15
C ASP A 288 17.02 -6.47 -9.67
N ASP A 289 16.83 -5.93 -8.45
CA ASP A 289 15.49 -5.59 -7.95
C ASP A 289 14.84 -4.52 -8.83
N GLN A 290 15.60 -3.48 -9.18
CA GLN A 290 15.14 -2.42 -10.09
C GLN A 290 14.77 -3.00 -11.46
N GLN A 291 15.68 -3.77 -12.07
CA GLN A 291 15.47 -4.38 -13.38
C GLN A 291 14.22 -5.28 -13.37
N THR A 292 14.02 -6.05 -12.30
CA THR A 292 12.85 -6.93 -12.18
C THR A 292 11.56 -6.12 -12.11
N LEU A 293 11.53 -5.02 -11.35
CA LEU A 293 10.37 -4.13 -11.28
C LEU A 293 10.08 -3.46 -12.64
N ASP A 294 11.11 -3.04 -13.37
CA ASP A 294 10.96 -2.44 -14.71
C ASP A 294 10.42 -3.46 -15.72
N LEU A 295 10.90 -4.70 -15.67
CA LEU A 295 10.41 -5.80 -16.51
C LEU A 295 8.96 -6.19 -16.19
N LEU A 296 8.56 -6.15 -14.91
CA LEU A 296 7.16 -6.32 -14.50
C LEU A 296 6.26 -5.17 -15.02
N ALA A 297 6.76 -3.93 -14.99
CA ALA A 297 6.07 -2.79 -15.56
C ALA A 297 5.89 -2.92 -17.08
N ASN A 298 6.90 -3.43 -17.80
CA ASN A 298 6.81 -3.70 -19.22
C ASN A 298 5.71 -4.73 -19.54
N PHE A 299 5.61 -5.82 -18.77
CA PHE A 299 4.53 -6.80 -18.95
C PHE A 299 3.16 -6.20 -18.68
N ALA A 300 3.02 -5.44 -17.59
CA ALA A 300 1.77 -4.76 -17.27
C ALA A 300 1.35 -3.83 -18.42
N ALA A 301 2.24 -2.95 -18.89
CA ALA A 301 1.96 -2.07 -20.01
C ALA A 301 1.55 -2.82 -21.29
N ARG A 302 2.32 -3.84 -21.69
CA ARG A 302 2.00 -4.68 -22.86
C ARG A 302 0.69 -5.44 -22.71
N SER A 303 0.30 -5.86 -21.50
CA SER A 303 -0.97 -6.57 -21.26
C SER A 303 -2.23 -5.75 -21.59
N ILE A 304 -2.09 -4.43 -21.78
CA ILE A 304 -3.15 -3.54 -22.22
C ILE A 304 -2.90 -3.06 -23.66
N LEU A 305 -1.68 -2.59 -23.93
CA LEU A 305 -1.34 -1.98 -25.22
C LEU A 305 -1.28 -2.99 -26.37
N ASP A 306 -0.82 -4.21 -26.08
CA ASP A 306 -0.57 -5.24 -27.09
C ASP A 306 -0.60 -6.66 -26.46
N PRO A 307 -1.78 -7.13 -26.00
CA PRO A 307 -1.88 -8.38 -25.27
C PRO A 307 -1.69 -9.63 -26.14
N ASP A 308 -1.90 -9.54 -27.46
CA ASP A 308 -1.80 -10.69 -28.36
C ASP A 308 -0.33 -11.09 -28.64
N GLU A 309 0.60 -10.14 -28.49
CA GLU A 309 2.04 -10.36 -28.57
C GLU A 309 2.65 -10.90 -27.26
N LEU A 310 1.83 -11.22 -26.26
CA LEU A 310 2.26 -11.88 -25.01
C LEU A 310 1.86 -13.36 -25.02
N PRO A 311 2.80 -14.31 -25.14
CA PRO A 311 2.52 -15.75 -25.06
C PRO A 311 1.69 -16.15 -23.84
N GLU A 312 1.87 -15.47 -22.71
CA GLU A 312 1.16 -15.70 -21.46
C GLU A 312 -0.35 -15.41 -21.57
N LEU A 313 -0.72 -14.49 -22.46
CA LEU A 313 -2.08 -14.00 -22.67
C LEU A 313 -2.68 -14.49 -24.00
N LYS A 314 -1.87 -15.04 -24.90
CA LYS A 314 -2.28 -15.49 -26.23
C LYS A 314 -3.50 -16.42 -26.18
N GLY A 315 -4.49 -16.10 -27.01
CA GLY A 315 -5.75 -16.85 -27.10
C GLY A 315 -6.70 -16.63 -25.92
N LYS A 316 -6.42 -15.69 -25.01
CA LYS A 316 -7.29 -15.34 -23.88
C LYS A 316 -7.77 -13.90 -24.00
N SER A 317 -9.02 -13.71 -24.40
CA SER A 317 -9.64 -12.37 -24.39
C SER A 317 -9.58 -11.76 -22.99
N GLN A 318 -8.85 -10.65 -22.86
CA GLN A 318 -8.69 -9.94 -21.59
C GLN A 318 -9.90 -9.06 -21.29
N THR A 319 -10.24 -8.94 -20.02
CA THR A 319 -11.21 -7.95 -19.55
C THR A 319 -10.57 -6.57 -19.54
N SER A 320 -11.31 -5.55 -20.00
CA SER A 320 -10.88 -4.15 -19.91
C SER A 320 -10.44 -3.78 -18.50
N VAL A 321 -9.31 -3.10 -18.40
CA VAL A 321 -8.76 -2.58 -17.15
C VAL A 321 -9.28 -1.15 -16.96
N ALA A 322 -9.87 -0.87 -15.81
CA ALA A 322 -10.31 0.49 -15.50
C ALA A 322 -9.09 1.41 -15.23
N PRO A 323 -9.09 2.66 -15.71
CA PRO A 323 -7.91 3.54 -15.65
C PRO A 323 -7.35 3.76 -14.24
N TYR A 324 -8.21 3.88 -13.23
CA TYR A 324 -7.77 4.04 -11.83
C TYR A 324 -6.92 2.86 -11.30
N LYS A 325 -6.94 1.69 -11.95
CA LYS A 325 -6.07 0.56 -11.57
C LYS A 325 -4.64 0.72 -12.06
N LEU A 326 -4.39 1.71 -12.92
CA LEU A 326 -3.10 2.04 -13.50
C LEU A 326 -2.34 3.08 -12.65
N ALA A 327 -2.84 3.40 -11.45
CA ALA A 327 -2.26 4.40 -10.55
C ALA A 327 -0.80 4.13 -10.15
N TRP A 328 -0.28 2.93 -10.39
CA TRP A 328 1.16 2.61 -10.23
C TRP A 328 2.04 3.40 -11.20
N LEU A 329 1.51 3.80 -12.36
CA LEU A 329 2.25 4.59 -13.36
C LEU A 329 2.75 5.92 -12.79
N ILE A 330 2.00 6.53 -11.88
CA ILE A 330 2.33 7.82 -11.28
C ILE A 330 3.67 7.75 -10.49
N PRO A 331 3.80 6.95 -9.42
CA PRO A 331 5.07 6.81 -8.72
C PRO A 331 6.16 6.14 -9.58
N PHE A 332 5.78 5.25 -10.50
CA PHE A 332 6.75 4.56 -11.37
C PHE A 332 7.43 5.53 -12.35
N LEU A 333 6.65 6.33 -13.10
CA LEU A 333 7.18 7.29 -14.08
C LEU A 333 7.91 8.46 -13.43
N GLN A 334 7.61 8.80 -12.17
CA GLN A 334 8.44 9.74 -11.41
C GLN A 334 9.90 9.26 -11.28
N ARG A 335 10.12 7.94 -11.21
CA ARG A 335 11.45 7.33 -11.09
C ARG A 335 12.05 6.91 -12.42
N ALA A 336 11.23 6.36 -13.30
CA ALA A 336 11.62 5.83 -14.60
C ALA A 336 10.92 6.63 -15.71
N PRO A 337 11.21 7.93 -15.86
CA PRO A 337 10.50 8.80 -16.80
C PRO A 337 10.67 8.36 -18.26
N ASP A 338 11.78 7.69 -18.55
CA ASP A 338 12.15 7.19 -19.88
C ASP A 338 11.64 5.76 -20.16
N ASN A 339 10.89 5.13 -19.25
CA ASN A 339 10.28 3.84 -19.54
C ASN A 339 9.19 4.00 -20.60
N ARG A 340 9.56 3.69 -21.85
CA ARG A 340 8.72 3.88 -23.04
C ARG A 340 7.34 3.23 -22.94
N LEU A 341 7.25 2.01 -22.41
CA LEU A 341 5.99 1.27 -22.36
C LEU A 341 5.05 1.81 -21.28
N ALA A 342 5.58 2.12 -20.09
CA ALA A 342 4.81 2.78 -19.04
C ALA A 342 4.32 4.16 -19.50
N ARG A 343 5.18 4.93 -20.19
CA ARG A 343 4.82 6.22 -20.78
C ARG A 343 3.68 6.08 -21.78
N GLN A 344 3.83 5.17 -22.75
CA GLN A 344 2.82 4.91 -23.76
C GLN A 344 1.47 4.50 -23.14
N LEU A 345 1.47 3.68 -22.08
CA LEU A 345 0.25 3.32 -21.37
C LEU A 345 -0.37 4.53 -20.65
N TYR A 346 0.44 5.34 -19.97
CA TYR A 346 -0.04 6.57 -19.31
C TYR A 346 -0.69 7.53 -20.30
N ASP A 347 -0.05 7.73 -21.45
CA ASP A 347 -0.52 8.65 -22.50
C ASP A 347 -1.77 8.10 -23.21
N SER A 348 -1.90 6.78 -23.37
CA SER A 348 -3.11 6.16 -23.94
C SER A 348 -4.39 6.36 -23.11
N GLU A 349 -4.22 6.79 -21.85
CA GLU A 349 -5.29 7.09 -20.91
C GLU A 349 -5.42 8.60 -20.68
N ASP A 350 -4.79 9.45 -21.50
CA ASP A 350 -4.71 10.90 -21.32
C ASP A 350 -4.16 11.31 -19.93
N GLY A 351 -3.35 10.43 -19.35
CA GLY A 351 -2.85 10.51 -17.98
C GLY A 351 -3.90 10.26 -16.90
N ASP A 352 -5.15 9.92 -17.20
CA ASP A 352 -6.26 9.74 -16.24
C ASP A 352 -6.25 8.38 -15.52
N VAL A 353 -5.11 8.07 -14.91
CA VAL A 353 -4.81 6.80 -14.24
C VAL A 353 -4.96 6.85 -12.71
N ASP A 354 -5.47 7.96 -12.17
CA ASP A 354 -5.41 8.27 -10.74
C ASP A 354 -6.67 7.85 -9.96
N ASN A 355 -6.76 8.24 -8.68
CA ASN A 355 -7.93 8.12 -7.82
C ASN A 355 -8.26 6.67 -7.39
N TYR A 356 -7.22 5.86 -7.15
CA TYR A 356 -7.42 4.52 -6.64
C TYR A 356 -7.69 4.50 -5.14
N SER A 357 -8.91 4.12 -4.75
CA SER A 357 -9.34 4.20 -3.34
C SER A 357 -8.55 3.33 -2.38
N GLN A 358 -8.00 2.20 -2.82
CA GLN A 358 -7.23 1.28 -1.95
C GLN A 358 -5.87 1.84 -1.52
N ILE A 359 -5.40 2.91 -2.17
CA ILE A 359 -4.19 3.67 -1.79
C ILE A 359 -4.56 5.10 -1.35
N GLY A 360 -5.81 5.33 -0.98
CA GLY A 360 -6.28 6.60 -0.41
C GLY A 360 -6.73 7.67 -1.41
N GLY A 361 -6.86 7.33 -2.70
CA GLY A 361 -7.40 8.24 -3.70
C GLY A 361 -6.32 8.89 -4.58
N PRO A 362 -6.44 10.19 -4.93
CA PRO A 362 -5.57 10.83 -5.92
C PRO A 362 -4.12 10.98 -5.46
N LEU A 363 -3.20 10.39 -6.21
CA LEU A 363 -1.76 10.51 -6.07
C LEU A 363 -1.17 11.70 -6.83
N LYS A 364 -1.74 12.09 -7.99
CA LYS A 364 -1.17 13.16 -8.85
C LYS A 364 -0.79 14.43 -8.06
N PRO A 365 -1.58 14.92 -7.09
CA PRO A 365 -1.18 16.09 -6.30
C PRO A 365 0.16 15.95 -5.60
N LEU A 366 0.64 14.73 -5.31
CA LEU A 366 1.92 14.43 -4.66
C LEU A 366 3.09 14.27 -5.64
N TYR A 367 2.79 14.15 -6.94
CA TYR A 367 3.75 13.99 -8.03
C TYR A 367 3.54 15.07 -9.11
N PRO A 368 3.70 16.37 -8.78
CA PRO A 368 3.37 17.48 -9.67
C PRO A 368 4.32 17.61 -10.88
N THR A 369 5.46 16.91 -10.85
CA THR A 369 6.50 16.96 -11.89
C THR A 369 6.58 15.66 -12.69
N LEU A 370 5.50 14.86 -12.68
CA LEU A 370 5.34 13.75 -13.60
C LEU A 370 5.65 14.24 -15.03
N PRO A 371 6.76 13.81 -15.63
CA PRO A 371 7.21 14.34 -16.91
C PRO A 371 6.30 13.92 -18.04
#